data_AF-W2GVY7-F1
#
_entry.id   AF-W2GVY7-F1
#
_cell.length_a   1.000
_cell.length_b   1.000
_cell.length_c   1.000
_cell.angle_alpha   90.00
_cell.angle_beta   90.00
_cell.angle_gamma   90.00
#
_symmetry.space_group_name_H-M   'P 1'
#
loop_
_entity.id
_entity.type
_entity.pdbx_description
1 polymer ?
#
loop_
_entity_poly.entity_id
_entity_poly.type
_entity_poly.pdbx_seq_one_letter_code
_entity_poly.pdbx_strand_id
1 'polypeptide(L)'
;PLHLRCTDPNFCVVSDDFTYFVRNSTQWGDRMLRMCLFEYNTATQNSTELCLPPMLAQKIAYVLSPVADEVRENDPDVCGFYFYPYEVQQQYKAQFGNFYVNNFEIEWHAQSYAANKASYPGLDYSDVEKSTRKQNQYEFVGPFPFARIVDKEDLPTANELN
;
A
#
# COMPACT_ATOMS: atom_id res chain seq x y z
N PRO A 1 18.54 0.39 -0.53
CA PRO A 1 17.69 1.38 -1.22
C PRO A 1 16.54 0.64 -1.89
N LEU A 2 15.34 1.23 -2.00
CA LEU A 2 14.19 0.58 -2.65
C LEU A 2 14.50 0.35 -4.14
N HIS A 3 14.31 -0.87 -4.62
CA HIS A 3 14.47 -1.24 -6.02
C HIS A 3 13.14 -1.04 -6.74
N LEU A 4 13.15 -0.16 -7.74
CA LEU A 4 11.95 0.18 -8.49
C LEU A 4 12.00 -0.41 -9.90
N ARG A 5 10.84 -0.77 -10.43
CA ARG A 5 10.62 -1.09 -11.83
C ARG A 5 9.72 -0.04 -12.48
N CYS A 6 9.88 0.13 -13.77
CA CYS A 6 9.00 0.97 -14.57
C CYS A 6 7.68 0.24 -14.87
N THR A 7 6.55 0.93 -14.76
CA THR A 7 5.22 0.42 -15.14
C THR A 7 4.58 1.20 -16.28
N ASP A 8 5.17 2.33 -16.69
CA ASP A 8 4.63 3.19 -17.76
C ASP A 8 5.73 3.49 -18.81
N PRO A 9 5.65 2.90 -20.02
CA PRO A 9 6.70 3.01 -21.03
C PRO A 9 6.84 4.42 -21.61
N ASN A 10 5.91 5.34 -21.31
CA ASN A 10 6.02 6.73 -21.73
C ASN A 10 7.09 7.51 -20.95
N PHE A 11 7.57 6.98 -19.83
CA PHE A 11 8.46 7.69 -18.90
C PHE A 11 9.77 6.97 -18.62
N CYS A 12 9.82 5.64 -18.76
CA CYS A 12 10.99 4.80 -18.49
C CYS A 12 10.91 3.48 -19.27
N VAL A 13 11.97 2.68 -19.24
CA VAL A 13 12.03 1.38 -19.92
C VAL A 13 11.30 0.33 -19.07
N VAL A 14 10.24 -0.26 -19.63
CA VAL A 14 9.53 -1.39 -19.00
C VAL A 14 10.21 -2.69 -19.42
N SER A 15 11.12 -3.18 -18.58
CA SER A 15 11.84 -4.44 -18.75
C SER A 15 12.36 -4.94 -17.40
N ASP A 16 12.48 -6.26 -17.24
CA ASP A 16 13.08 -6.89 -16.05
C ASP A 16 14.61 -6.71 -16.00
N ASP A 17 15.24 -6.30 -17.11
CA ASP A 17 16.67 -5.99 -17.18
C ASP A 17 17.01 -4.63 -16.57
N PHE A 18 16.00 -3.83 -16.19
CA PHE A 18 16.20 -2.48 -15.67
C PHE A 18 15.68 -2.35 -14.25
N THR A 19 16.52 -1.77 -13.39
CA THR A 19 16.15 -1.42 -12.01
C THR A 19 16.43 0.05 -11.76
N TYR A 20 15.49 0.72 -11.12
CA TYR A 20 15.53 2.15 -10.86
C TYR A 20 15.74 2.42 -9.37
N PHE A 21 16.57 3.43 -9.07
CA PHE A 21 16.84 3.88 -7.71
C PHE A 21 16.61 5.38 -7.59
N VAL A 22 15.89 5.82 -6.58
CA VAL A 22 15.66 7.26 -6.37
C VAL A 22 16.99 7.95 -6.01
N ARG A 23 17.36 8.96 -6.79
CA ARG A 23 18.53 9.82 -6.54
C ARG A 23 18.14 11.03 -5.71
N ASN A 24 17.14 11.77 -6.18
CA ASN A 24 16.59 12.93 -5.47
C ASN A 24 15.18 13.27 -5.95
N SER A 25 14.44 13.96 -5.09
CA SER A 25 13.13 14.53 -5.43
C SER A 25 13.12 15.99 -5.01
N THR A 26 12.74 16.87 -5.94
CA THR A 26 12.64 18.32 -5.69
C THR A 26 11.22 18.80 -5.97
N GLN A 27 10.72 19.71 -5.12
CA GLN A 27 9.43 20.36 -5.36
C GLN A 27 9.49 21.22 -6.63
N TRP A 28 8.39 21.26 -7.38
CA TRP A 28 8.26 22.02 -8.62
C TRP A 28 6.87 22.65 -8.71
N GLY A 29 6.78 23.97 -8.56
CA GLY A 29 5.49 24.67 -8.58
C GLY A 29 4.54 24.21 -7.47
N ASP A 30 3.24 24.13 -7.77
CA ASP A 30 2.21 23.73 -6.81
C ASP A 30 2.07 22.20 -6.75
N ARG A 31 2.54 21.59 -5.64
CA ARG A 31 2.42 20.15 -5.30
C ARG A 31 3.04 19.14 -6.25
N MET A 32 3.74 19.57 -7.31
CA MET A 32 4.44 18.66 -8.21
C MET A 32 5.85 18.36 -7.70
N LEU A 33 6.37 17.20 -8.10
CA LEU A 33 7.71 16.74 -7.81
C LEU A 33 8.44 16.47 -9.12
N ARG A 34 9.68 16.92 -9.20
CA ARG A 34 10.66 16.46 -10.18
C ARG A 34 11.54 15.41 -9.51
N MET A 35 11.36 14.15 -9.89
CA MET A 35 12.09 13.01 -9.34
C MET A 35 13.13 12.54 -10.35
N CYS A 36 14.38 12.44 -9.92
CA CYS A 36 15.45 11.85 -10.70
C CYS A 36 15.89 10.52 -10.09
N LEU A 37 16.28 9.60 -10.97
CA LEU A 37 16.54 8.20 -10.70
C LEU A 37 17.89 7.83 -11.31
N PHE A 38 18.57 6.87 -10.68
CA PHE A 38 19.56 6.05 -11.37
C PHE A 38 18.82 4.90 -12.04
N GLU A 39 18.96 4.80 -13.35
CA GLU A 39 18.54 3.65 -14.15
C GLU A 39 19.75 2.70 -14.22
N TYR A 40 19.57 1.45 -13.77
CA TYR A 40 20.61 0.43 -13.78
C TYR A 40 20.18 -0.73 -14.67
N ASN A 41 20.94 -0.99 -15.72
CA ASN A 41 20.73 -2.11 -16.60
C ASN A 41 21.52 -3.32 -16.06
N THR A 42 20.81 -4.34 -15.58
CA THR A 42 21.40 -5.53 -14.94
C THR A 42 22.13 -6.41 -15.95
N ALA A 43 21.69 -6.45 -17.20
CA ALA A 43 22.30 -7.25 -18.27
C ALA A 43 23.68 -6.73 -18.71
N THR A 44 23.86 -5.41 -18.75
CA THR A 44 25.10 -4.74 -19.19
C THR A 44 25.91 -4.15 -18.03
N GLN A 45 25.35 -4.15 -16.81
CA GLN A 45 25.92 -3.55 -15.61
C GLN A 45 26.22 -2.05 -15.72
N ASN A 46 25.54 -1.36 -16.64
CA ASN A 46 25.68 0.09 -16.82
C ASN A 46 24.60 0.84 -16.04
N SER A 47 24.95 2.06 -15.61
CA SER A 47 23.99 2.98 -14.97
C SER A 47 23.97 4.35 -15.65
N THR A 48 22.76 4.88 -15.79
CA THR A 48 22.45 6.19 -16.38
C THR A 48 21.55 6.98 -15.42
N GLU A 49 21.50 8.31 -15.59
CA GLU A 49 20.56 9.14 -14.85
C GLU A 49 19.32 9.45 -15.71
N LEU A 50 18.14 9.30 -15.11
CA LEU A 50 16.85 9.62 -15.71
C LEU A 50 16.10 10.60 -14.79
N CYS A 51 15.55 11.69 -15.32
CA CYS A 51 14.64 12.54 -14.57
C CYS A 51 13.24 12.49 -15.18
N LEU A 52 12.26 12.14 -14.36
CA LEU A 52 10.85 12.24 -14.73
C LEU A 52 10.48 13.72 -14.94
N PRO A 53 9.50 14.02 -15.82
CA PRO A 53 8.92 15.35 -15.87
C PRO A 53 8.30 15.71 -14.50
N PRO A 54 8.10 17.00 -14.20
CA PRO A 54 7.36 17.40 -13.02
C PRO A 54 5.97 16.75 -13.01
N MET A 55 5.64 16.00 -11.96
CA MET A 55 4.39 15.25 -11.83
C MET A 55 3.91 15.24 -10.38
N LEU A 56 2.61 15.03 -10.16
CA LEU A 56 2.08 14.76 -8.82
C LEU A 56 2.64 13.45 -8.28
N ALA A 57 2.84 13.37 -6.96
CA ALA A 57 3.32 12.15 -6.29
C ALA A 57 2.47 10.91 -6.65
N GLN A 58 1.15 11.08 -6.77
CA GLN A 58 0.24 10.02 -7.21
C GLN A 58 0.56 9.50 -8.62
N LYS A 59 0.85 10.40 -9.58
CA LYS A 59 1.22 9.98 -10.95
C LYS A 59 2.58 9.28 -10.97
N ILE A 60 3.53 9.74 -10.16
CA ILE A 60 4.82 9.05 -9.98
C ILE A 60 4.61 7.62 -9.48
N ALA A 61 3.71 7.41 -8.51
CA ALA A 61 3.37 6.08 -7.99
C ALA A 61 2.68 5.15 -9.02
N TYR A 62 2.19 5.67 -10.14
CA TYR A 62 1.69 4.86 -11.27
C TYR A 62 2.77 4.60 -12.34
N VAL A 63 3.87 5.35 -12.33
CA VAL A 63 4.99 5.20 -13.27
C VAL A 63 6.05 4.24 -12.72
N LEU A 64 6.24 4.23 -11.40
CA LEU A 64 7.22 3.42 -10.70
C LEU A 64 6.50 2.54 -9.68
N SER A 65 6.91 1.28 -9.60
CA SER A 65 6.50 0.37 -8.52
C SER A 65 7.71 -0.37 -7.97
N PRO A 66 7.66 -0.91 -6.74
CA PRO A 66 8.68 -1.83 -6.27
C PRO A 66 8.84 -3.02 -7.23
N VAL A 67 10.06 -3.56 -7.33
CA VAL A 67 10.28 -4.87 -7.94
C VAL A 67 9.48 -5.95 -7.20
N ALA A 68 9.14 -7.05 -7.88
CA ALA A 68 8.23 -8.06 -7.35
C ALA A 68 8.63 -8.58 -5.95
N ASP A 69 9.93 -8.82 -5.74
CA ASP A 69 10.46 -9.34 -4.46
C ASP A 69 10.37 -8.35 -3.30
N GLU A 70 10.20 -7.05 -3.60
CA GLU A 70 10.05 -5.99 -2.60
C GLU A 70 8.60 -5.51 -2.45
N VAL A 71 7.67 -6.06 -3.25
CA VAL A 71 6.24 -5.83 -3.05
C VAL A 71 5.83 -6.56 -1.78
N ARG A 72 5.26 -5.81 -0.84
CA ARG A 72 4.65 -6.38 0.35
C ARG A 72 3.15 -6.49 0.12
N GLU A 73 2.65 -7.71 0.07
CA GLU A 73 1.22 -7.93 -0.01
C GLU A 73 0.54 -7.37 1.24
N ASN A 74 -0.58 -6.68 1.03
CA ASN A 74 -1.39 -6.25 2.16
C ASN A 74 -2.08 -7.50 2.72
N ASP A 75 -2.02 -7.71 4.03
CA ASP A 75 -2.78 -8.79 4.67
C ASP A 75 -4.29 -8.56 4.41
N PRO A 76 -5.01 -9.54 3.84
CA PRO A 76 -6.40 -9.38 3.42
C PRO A 76 -7.36 -9.12 4.59
N ASP A 77 -6.95 -9.47 5.82
CA ASP A 77 -7.73 -9.28 7.02
C ASP A 77 -7.46 -7.93 7.69
N VAL A 78 -6.44 -7.18 7.26
CA VAL A 78 -6.15 -5.86 7.84
C VAL A 78 -6.08 -4.79 6.76
N CYS A 79 -6.74 -3.67 7.03
CA CYS A 79 -6.56 -2.48 6.22
C CYS A 79 -5.28 -1.74 6.69
N GLY A 80 -4.24 -1.69 5.85
CA GLY A 80 -3.19 -0.68 6.01
C GLY A 80 -1.80 -1.17 6.41
N PHE A 81 -1.26 -2.21 5.78
CA PHE A 81 0.18 -2.48 5.89
C PHE A 81 1.04 -1.26 5.49
N TYR A 82 0.54 -0.41 4.59
CA TYR A 82 1.18 0.82 4.12
C TYR A 82 0.85 2.06 4.96
N PHE A 83 0.81 1.96 6.30
CA PHE A 83 0.82 3.19 7.11
C PHE A 83 2.16 3.90 6.97
N TYR A 84 2.12 5.22 6.81
CA TYR A 84 3.32 6.05 6.81
C TYR A 84 4.11 5.79 8.11
N PRO A 85 5.43 5.55 8.05
CA PRO A 85 6.27 5.68 9.23
C PRO A 85 5.98 7.04 9.89
N TYR A 86 6.00 7.10 11.21
CA TYR A 86 5.62 8.33 11.92
C TYR A 86 6.45 9.54 11.46
N GLU A 87 7.73 9.36 11.11
CA GLU A 87 8.56 10.43 10.54
C GLU A 87 8.00 10.93 9.20
N VAL A 88 7.54 10.02 8.33
CA VAL A 88 6.94 10.36 7.04
C VAL A 88 5.58 11.04 7.25
N GLN A 89 4.79 10.59 8.23
CA GLN A 89 3.54 11.23 8.59
C GLN A 89 3.77 12.68 9.07
N GLN A 90 4.83 12.94 9.84
CA GLN A 90 5.17 14.29 10.30
C GLN A 90 5.65 15.18 9.15
N GLN A 91 6.45 14.63 8.22
CA GLN A 91 6.84 15.36 7.00
C GLN A 91 5.63 15.70 6.13
N TYR A 92 4.72 14.74 5.94
CA TYR A 92 3.48 14.95 5.22
C TYR A 92 2.63 16.04 5.89
N LYS A 93 2.49 15.99 7.23
CA LYS A 93 1.78 17.01 8.00
C LYS A 93 2.39 18.39 7.83
N ALA A 94 3.72 18.51 7.85
CA ALA A 94 4.42 19.78 7.66
C ALA A 94 4.24 20.34 6.24
N GLN A 95 4.17 19.46 5.24
CA GLN A 95 4.12 19.86 3.83
C GLN A 95 2.69 20.07 3.29
N PHE A 96 1.73 19.26 3.73
CA PHE A 96 0.38 19.20 3.17
C PHE A 96 -0.73 19.45 4.19
N GLY A 97 -0.38 19.69 5.47
CA GLY A 97 -1.32 19.84 6.57
C GLY A 97 -1.72 18.51 7.21
N ASN A 98 -2.46 18.57 8.32
CA ASN A 98 -3.01 17.36 8.94
C ASN A 98 -4.02 16.68 8.01
N PHE A 99 -4.15 15.36 8.13
CA PHE A 99 -5.33 14.65 7.66
C PHE A 99 -6.41 14.67 8.75
N TYR A 100 -7.67 14.71 8.32
CA TYR A 100 -8.81 14.59 9.20
C TYR A 100 -9.41 13.21 9.02
N VAL A 101 -9.60 12.49 10.13
CA VAL A 101 -10.34 11.23 10.14
C VAL A 101 -11.74 11.55 10.63
N ASN A 102 -12.73 11.32 9.79
CA ASN A 102 -14.13 11.35 10.22
C ASN A 102 -14.53 9.94 10.62
N ASN A 103 -15.07 9.80 11.83
CA ASN A 103 -15.67 8.56 12.27
C ASN A 103 -17.20 8.69 12.17
N PHE A 104 -17.83 7.65 11.62
CA PHE A 104 -19.28 7.53 11.58
C PHE A 104 -19.65 6.22 12.26
N GLU A 105 -20.48 6.31 13.30
CA GLU A 105 -21.13 5.12 13.84
C GLU A 105 -22.25 4.73 12.88
N ILE A 106 -22.06 3.62 12.18
CA ILE A 106 -23.05 3.07 11.25
C ILE A 106 -23.59 1.78 11.87
N GLU A 107 -24.87 1.77 12.19
CA GLU A 107 -25.59 0.57 12.60
C GLU A 107 -26.45 0.08 11.43
N TRP A 108 -26.17 -1.14 10.96
CA TRP A 108 -27.00 -1.78 9.94
C TRP A 108 -28.16 -2.52 10.59
N HIS A 109 -29.33 -2.45 9.96
CA HIS A 109 -30.50 -3.22 10.39
C HIS A 109 -30.19 -4.73 10.40
N ALA A 110 -30.83 -5.48 11.31
CA ALA A 110 -30.58 -6.92 11.49
C ALA A 110 -30.72 -7.75 10.20
N GLN A 111 -31.60 -7.33 9.29
CA GLN A 111 -31.78 -7.98 7.99
C GLN A 111 -30.56 -7.84 7.05
N SER A 112 -29.63 -6.92 7.30
CA SER A 112 -28.45 -6.71 6.46
C SER A 112 -27.36 -7.78 6.68
N TYR A 113 -27.50 -8.63 7.69
CA TYR A 113 -26.53 -9.67 8.02
C TYR A 113 -26.98 -11.03 7.49
N ALA A 114 -26.11 -11.72 6.74
CA ALA A 114 -26.38 -13.07 6.22
C ALA A 114 -26.74 -14.07 7.33
N ALA A 115 -26.18 -13.89 8.53
CA ALA A 115 -26.48 -14.72 9.71
C ALA A 115 -27.98 -14.73 10.09
N ASN A 116 -28.72 -13.68 9.72
CA ASN A 116 -30.13 -13.52 10.08
C ASN A 116 -31.10 -13.95 8.96
N LYS A 117 -30.60 -14.53 7.85
CA LYS A 117 -31.41 -14.94 6.69
C LYS A 117 -32.66 -15.74 7.06
N ALA A 118 -32.56 -16.66 8.02
CA ALA A 118 -33.67 -17.49 8.46
C ALA A 118 -34.85 -16.67 9.03
N SER A 119 -34.58 -15.50 9.60
CA SER A 119 -35.58 -14.60 10.16
C SER A 119 -36.26 -13.71 9.09
N TYR A 120 -35.72 -13.65 7.87
CA TYR A 120 -36.20 -12.79 6.78
C TYR A 120 -36.35 -13.58 5.45
N PRO A 121 -37.25 -14.58 5.39
CA PRO A 121 -37.33 -15.53 4.28
C PRO A 121 -37.77 -14.92 2.93
N GLY A 122 -38.24 -13.67 2.91
CA GLY A 122 -38.67 -12.97 1.70
C GLY A 122 -37.56 -12.16 1.00
N LEU A 123 -36.34 -12.14 1.54
CA LEU A 123 -35.22 -11.39 0.98
C LEU A 123 -34.22 -12.32 0.30
N ASP A 124 -33.65 -11.88 -0.80
CA ASP A 124 -32.52 -12.56 -1.43
C ASP A 124 -31.21 -12.11 -0.77
N TYR A 125 -30.50 -13.07 -0.18
CA TYR A 125 -29.21 -12.87 0.48
C TYR A 125 -28.02 -13.25 -0.42
N SER A 126 -28.25 -13.63 -1.69
CA SER A 126 -27.22 -14.22 -2.55
C SER A 126 -25.94 -13.38 -2.64
N ASP A 127 -26.05 -12.05 -2.77
CA ASP A 127 -24.88 -11.16 -2.86
C ASP A 127 -24.22 -10.89 -1.50
N VAL A 128 -25.00 -10.89 -0.41
CA VAL A 128 -24.46 -10.78 0.95
C VAL A 128 -23.68 -12.05 1.29
N GLU A 129 -24.19 -13.22 0.95
CA GLU A 129 -23.51 -14.51 1.17
C GLU A 129 -22.24 -14.63 0.34
N LYS A 130 -22.25 -14.21 -0.94
CA LYS A 130 -21.03 -14.19 -1.79
C LYS A 130 -19.95 -13.24 -1.28
N SER A 131 -20.35 -12.13 -0.66
CA SER A 131 -19.43 -11.13 -0.13
C SER A 131 -19.02 -11.37 1.33
N THR A 132 -19.74 -12.24 2.05
CA THR A 132 -19.40 -12.62 3.42
C THR A 132 -18.19 -13.56 3.42
N ARG A 133 -17.09 -13.11 4.02
CA ARG A 133 -15.87 -13.91 4.20
C ARG A 133 -15.54 -14.03 5.68
N LYS A 134 -14.70 -15.01 6.02
CA LYS A 134 -14.12 -15.13 7.36
C LYS A 134 -12.86 -14.28 7.41
N GLN A 135 -12.76 -13.47 8.45
CA GLN A 135 -11.57 -12.71 8.81
C GLN A 135 -10.90 -13.41 9.98
N ASN A 136 -9.59 -13.56 9.98
CA ASN A 136 -8.87 -14.07 11.14
C ASN A 136 -8.97 -13.07 12.29
N GLN A 137 -9.13 -13.57 13.52
CA GLN A 137 -9.05 -12.75 14.70
C GLN A 137 -7.60 -12.66 15.15
N TYR A 138 -7.09 -11.44 15.24
CA TYR A 138 -5.79 -11.16 15.82
C TYR A 138 -5.98 -10.53 17.19
N GLU A 139 -5.12 -10.87 18.14
CA GLU A 139 -5.03 -10.16 19.39
C GLU A 139 -4.47 -8.76 19.11
N PHE A 140 -5.31 -7.73 19.23
CA PHE A 140 -4.87 -6.35 19.02
C PHE A 140 -3.95 -5.93 20.17
N VAL A 141 -2.63 -5.99 19.94
CA VAL A 141 -1.60 -5.70 20.94
C VAL A 141 -1.40 -4.19 21.19
N GLY A 142 -2.26 -3.35 20.61
CA GLY A 142 -2.28 -1.91 20.82
C GLY A 142 -1.90 -1.08 19.59
N PRO A 143 -2.11 0.25 19.63
CA PRO A 143 -1.94 1.16 18.49
C PRO A 143 -0.48 1.41 18.08
N PHE A 144 0.48 0.86 18.83
CA PHE A 144 1.91 1.03 18.59
C PHE A 144 2.53 -0.35 18.31
N PRO A 145 2.83 -0.69 17.04
CA PRO A 145 3.43 -1.98 16.68
C PRO A 145 4.83 -2.22 17.28
N PHE A 146 5.39 -1.23 18.00
CA PHE A 146 6.68 -1.31 18.70
C PHE A 146 6.56 -1.26 20.24
N ALA A 147 5.35 -1.30 20.82
CA ALA A 147 5.17 -1.24 22.28
C ALA A 147 5.56 -2.54 23.01
N ARG A 148 5.61 -3.67 22.31
CA ARG A 148 6.47 -4.81 22.66
C ARG A 148 7.27 -5.22 21.43
N ILE A 149 8.51 -5.67 21.64
CA ILE A 149 9.29 -6.29 20.56
C ILE A 149 8.50 -7.53 20.12
N VAL A 150 8.00 -7.52 18.88
CA VAL A 150 7.39 -8.70 18.26
C VAL A 150 8.55 -9.60 17.85
N ASP A 151 8.75 -10.71 18.57
CA ASP A 151 9.80 -11.66 18.25
C ASP A 151 9.37 -12.53 17.06
N LYS A 152 10.34 -13.16 16.38
CA LYS A 152 10.09 -14.01 15.18
C LYS A 152 9.06 -15.12 15.42
N GLU A 153 8.89 -15.50 16.68
CA GLU A 153 7.98 -16.53 17.18
C GLU A 153 6.53 -16.05 17.29
N ASP A 154 6.31 -14.73 17.35
CA ASP A 154 4.98 -14.10 17.42
C ASP A 154 4.36 -13.88 16.02
N LEU A 155 5.10 -14.16 14.94
CA LEU A 155 4.60 -14.06 13.56
C LEU A 155 3.95 -15.38 13.12
N PRO A 156 2.79 -15.36 12.44
CA PRO A 156 2.16 -16.58 11.92
C PRO A 156 3.10 -17.30 10.95
N THR A 157 3.26 -18.61 11.11
CA THR A 157 4.12 -19.40 10.22
C THR A 157 3.46 -19.59 8.86
N ALA A 158 4.26 -19.51 7.80
CA ALA A 158 3.82 -19.55 6.39
C ALA A 158 2.96 -20.76 5.98
N ASN A 159 2.82 -21.78 6.84
CA ASN A 159 1.95 -22.93 6.61
C ASN A 159 0.48 -22.71 6.99
N GLU A 160 0.14 -21.60 7.65
CA GLU A 160 -1.25 -21.25 8.02
C GLU A 160 -1.97 -20.39 6.97
N LEU A 161 -1.31 -20.12 5.83
CA LEU A 161 -1.80 -19.26 4.74
C LEU A 161 -2.28 -20.04 3.49
N ASN A 162 -2.57 -21.33 3.61
CA ASN A 162 -3.16 -22.15 2.53
C ASN A 162 -4.60 -22.58 2.85
#